data_AF-A0A0M2SYQ8-F1
#
_entry.id   AF-A0A0M2SYQ8-F1
#
_cell.length_a   1.000
_cell.length_b   1.000
_cell.length_c   1.000
_cell.angle_alpha   90.00
_cell.angle_beta   90.00
_cell.angle_gamma   90.00
#
_symmetry.space_group_name_H-M   'P 1'
#
loop_
_entity.id
_entity.type
_entity.pdbx_description
1 polymer ?
#
loop_
_entity_poly.entity_id
_entity_poly.type
_entity_poly.pdbx_seq_one_letter_code
_entity_poly.pdbx_strand_id
1 'polypeptide(L)' 'MKQLVNSTKKKTGEQQRKAVLRLEMDYELATLFEAMGESNQSKVKECKQKLERIRQELVKLKAL' A
#
# COMPACT_ATOMS: atom_id res chain seq x y z
N MET A 1 3.87 -15.95 31.97
CA MET A 1 3.27 -14.79 31.28
C MET A 1 4.22 -14.12 30.28
N LYS A 2 4.86 -14.87 29.35
CA LYS A 2 5.85 -14.29 28.40
C LYS A 2 5.42 -14.38 26.92
N GLN A 3 4.35 -15.12 26.62
CA GLN A 3 3.88 -15.31 25.24
C GLN A 3 2.84 -14.26 24.78
N LEU A 4 2.08 -13.64 25.69
CA LEU A 4 1.04 -12.66 25.31
C LEU A 4 1.59 -11.33 24.80
N VAL A 5 2.78 -10.90 25.27
CA VAL A 5 3.39 -9.62 24.89
C VAL A 5 3.96 -9.60 23.47
N ASN A 6 4.28 -10.77 22.89
CA ASN A 6 4.82 -10.85 21.53
C ASN A 6 3.70 -10.76 20.48
N SER A 7 2.50 -11.26 20.80
CA SER A 7 1.32 -11.18 19.92
C SER A 7 0.76 -9.76 19.78
N THR A 8 0.81 -8.94 20.83
CA THR A 8 0.34 -7.55 20.78
C THR A 8 1.26 -6.66 19.95
N LYS A 9 2.59 -6.76 20.12
CA LYS A 9 3.57 -6.00 19.33
C LYS A 9 3.49 -6.31 17.83
N LYS A 10 3.28 -7.58 17.46
CA LYS A 10 3.08 -7.99 16.05
C LYS A 10 1.84 -7.33 15.42
N LYS A 11 0.71 -7.30 16.15
CA LYS A 11 -0.52 -6.65 15.68
C LYS A 11 -0.34 -5.15 15.45
N THR A 12 0.41 -4.45 16.31
CA THR A 12 0.68 -3.02 16.13
C THR A 12 1.55 -2.75 14.89
N GLY A 13 2.58 -3.56 14.65
CA GLY A 13 3.43 -3.43 13.47
C GLY A 13 2.70 -3.69 12.15
N GLU A 14 1.84 -4.71 12.12
CA GLU A 14 0.99 -5.00 10.95
C GLU A 14 0.00 -3.86 10.66
N GLN A 15 -0.61 -3.28 11.70
CA GLN A 15 -1.51 -2.13 11.57
C GLN A 15 -0.79 -0.89 11.04
N GLN A 16 0.41 -0.59 11.56
CA GLN A 16 1.23 0.52 11.06
C GLN A 16 1.61 0.31 9.59
N ARG A 17 2.07 -0.89 9.22
CA ARG A 17 2.40 -1.20 7.83
C ARG A 17 1.19 -1.10 6.90
N LYS A 18 0.02 -1.56 7.35
CA LYS A 18 -1.24 -1.40 6.60
C LYS A 18 -1.59 0.08 6.40
N ALA A 19 -1.41 0.91 7.41
CA ALA A 19 -1.69 2.35 7.30
C ALA A 19 -0.74 3.03 6.31
N VAL A 20 0.55 2.72 6.36
CA VAL A 20 1.55 3.23 5.41
C VAL A 20 1.23 2.80 3.98
N LEU A 21 0.95 1.51 3.75
CA LEU A 21 0.61 1.01 2.41
C LEU A 21 -0.67 1.66 1.85
N ARG A 22 -1.66 1.96 2.70
CA ARG A 22 -2.85 2.71 2.27
C ARG A 22 -2.51 4.14 1.87
N LEU A 23 -1.69 4.83 2.64
CA LEU A 23 -1.23 6.18 2.32
C LEU A 23 -0.42 6.21 1.02
N GLU A 24 0.47 5.25 0.82
CA GLU A 24 1.21 5.08 -0.44
C GLU A 24 0.28 4.81 -1.62
N MET A 25 -0.73 3.96 -1.43
CA MET A 25 -1.75 3.68 -2.45
C MET A 25 -2.53 4.94 -2.84
N ASP A 26 -2.99 5.72 -1.85
CA ASP A 26 -3.73 6.95 -2.08
C ASP A 26 -2.89 7.99 -2.84
N TYR A 27 -1.61 8.12 -2.49
CA TYR A 27 -0.66 8.97 -3.19
C TYR A 27 -0.44 8.54 -4.65
N GLU A 28 -0.23 7.24 -4.88
CA GLU A 28 0.01 6.73 -6.23
C GLU A 28 -1.26 6.80 -7.10
N LEU A 29 -2.46 6.67 -6.50
CA LEU A 29 -3.73 6.91 -7.19
C LEU A 29 -3.90 8.37 -7.61
N ALA A 30 -3.54 9.34 -6.75
CA ALA A 30 -3.53 10.75 -7.11
C ALA A 30 -2.56 11.02 -8.27
N THR A 31 -1.35 10.45 -8.20
CA THR A 31 -0.35 10.56 -9.26
C THR A 31 -0.83 9.94 -10.57
N LEU A 32 -1.52 8.80 -10.51
CA LEU A 32 -2.13 8.16 -11.68
C LEU A 32 -3.21 9.04 -12.31
N PHE A 33 -4.06 9.66 -11.49
CA PHE A 33 -5.10 10.58 -11.97
C PHE A 33 -4.50 11.75 -12.75
N GLU A 34 -3.46 12.40 -12.21
CA GLU A 34 -2.73 13.47 -12.90
C GLU A 34 -2.10 12.97 -14.21
N ALA A 35 -1.39 11.84 -14.17
CA ALA A 35 -0.75 11.26 -15.34
C ALA A 35 -1.75 10.91 -16.47
N MET A 36 -2.95 10.48 -16.09
CA MET A 36 -4.05 10.25 -17.03
C MET A 36 -4.55 11.56 -17.65
N GLY A 37 -4.66 12.63 -16.86
CA GLY A 37 -5.02 13.98 -17.35
C GLY A 37 -3.98 14.56 -18.31
N GLU A 38 -2.69 14.33 -18.04
CA GLU A 38 -1.57 14.75 -18.90
C GLU A 38 -1.36 13.84 -20.12
N SER A 39 -2.16 12.77 -20.28
CA SER A 39 -1.99 11.73 -21.31
C SER A 39 -0.58 11.09 -21.33
N ASN A 40 0.14 11.13 -20.20
CA ASN A 40 1.48 10.57 -20.07
C ASN A 40 1.41 9.06 -19.88
N GLN A 41 1.35 8.33 -20.99
CA GLN A 41 1.17 6.87 -21.00
C GLN A 41 2.29 6.09 -20.30
N SER A 42 3.54 6.60 -20.32
CA SER A 42 4.65 5.99 -19.59
C SER A 42 4.41 6.07 -18.10
N LYS A 43 4.08 7.27 -17.60
CA LYS A 43 3.81 7.51 -16.18
C LYS A 43 2.58 6.75 -15.71
N VAL A 44 1.51 6.68 -16.51
CA VAL A 44 0.33 5.83 -16.25
C VAL A 44 0.71 4.36 -16.06
N LYS A 45 1.58 3.82 -16.93
CA LYS A 45 2.03 2.42 -16.83
C LYS A 45 2.86 2.19 -15.57
N GLU A 46 3.77 3.10 -15.24
CA GLU A 46 4.57 3.04 -14.01
C GLU A 46 3.70 3.10 -12.76
N CYS A 47 2.74 4.02 -12.71
CA CYS A 47 1.81 4.14 -11.58
C CYS A 47 1.01 2.84 -11.38
N LYS A 48 0.49 2.25 -12.45
CA LYS A 48 -0.22 0.97 -12.39
C LYS A 48 0.66 -0.17 -11.88
N GLN A 49 1.93 -0.21 -12.29
CA GLN A 49 2.88 -1.22 -11.79
C GLN A 49 3.17 -1.06 -10.30
N LYS A 50 3.31 0.18 -9.80
CA LYS A 50 3.50 0.44 -8.37
C LYS A 50 2.24 0.10 -7.56
N LEU A 51 1.06 0.50 -8.04
CA LEU A 51 -0.22 0.14 -7.42
C LEU A 51 -0.41 -1.38 -7.30
N GLU A 52 0.00 -2.15 -8.31
CA GLU A 52 -0.09 -3.62 -8.22
C GLU A 52 0.86 -4.19 -7.16
N ARG A 53 2.06 -3.62 -6.98
CA ARG A 53 2.97 -4.04 -5.88
C ARG A 53 2.35 -3.75 -4.52
N ILE A 54 1.79 -2.54 -4.34
CA ILE A 54 1.11 -2.15 -3.09
C ILE A 54 -0.08 -3.07 -2.82
N ARG A 55 -0.89 -3.37 -3.84
CA ARG A 55 -2.03 -4.30 -3.74
C ARG A 55 -1.57 -5.70 -3.29
N GLN A 56 -0.50 -6.23 -3.87
CA GLN A 56 0.05 -7.52 -3.48
C GLN A 56 0.51 -7.54 -2.02
N GLU A 57 1.11 -6.46 -1.52
CA GLU A 57 1.48 -6.34 -0.11
C GLU A 57 0.25 -6.27 0.81
N LEU A 58 -0.78 -5.51 0.43
CA LEU A 58 -2.03 -5.44 1.19
C LEU A 58 -2.75 -6.80 1.25
N VAL A 59 -2.79 -7.54 0.15
CA VAL A 59 -3.36 -8.90 0.12
C VAL A 59 -2.59 -9.85 1.03
N LYS A 60 -1.24 -9.81 1.03
CA LYS A 60 -0.40 -10.62 1.94
C LYS A 60 -0.70 -10.31 3.41
N LEU A 61 -0.99 -9.06 3.74
CA LEU A 61 -1.38 -8.63 5.07
C LEU A 61 -2.85 -8.90 5.41
N LYS A 62 -3.62 -9.57 4.52
CA LYS A 62 -5.08 -9.77 4.65
C LYS A 62 -5.82 -8.45 4.92
N ALA A 63 -5.32 -7.39 4.29
CA ALA A 63 -5.75 -6.01 4.51
C ALA A 63 -6.73 -5.49 3.45
N LEU A 64 -7.00 -6.32 2.45
CA LEU A 64 -7.84 -6.11 1.27
C LEU A 64 -8.93 -7.18 1.21
#